data_AF-A0AAE2W156-F1
#
_entry.id   AF-A0AAE2W156-F1
#
_cell.length_a   1.000
_cell.length_b   1.000
_cell.length_c   1.000
_cell.angle_alpha   90.00
_cell.angle_beta   90.00
_cell.angle_gamma   90.00
#
_symmetry.space_group_name_H-M   'P 1'
#
loop_
_entity.id
_entity.type
_entity.pdbx_description
1 polymer ?
#
loop_
_entity_poly.entity_id
_entity_poly.type
_entity_poly.pdbx_seq_one_letter_code
_entity_poly.pdbx_strand_id
1 'polypeptide(L)'
;MEIIVINEPESRCLELFRMALSESTHDARTAAIAVMKHEVVSLGLDSFPIGAGKTSGGKNSPEFVQWVAETSRERYEAAHEFSAIARRYETRNERKLNIAEEVGKRVWDSIQAQEFKGLHVAGGILEKVRKIAKQEGIQGARDKDVLSRTWVTYRGVVHLGMAMDYCEDNPGKGLKVLDVAEQIRQGLSQGFPKKTGKSYVSDSDQISFLFISNI
;
A
#
# COMPACT_ATOMS: atom_id res chain seq x y z
N MET A 1 -10.42 10.52 -4.75
CA MET A 1 -10.30 9.29 -3.97
C MET A 1 -10.74 8.13 -4.83
N GLU A 2 -9.84 7.17 -5.05
CA GLU A 2 -10.15 5.90 -5.69
C GLU A 2 -10.39 4.84 -4.62
N ILE A 3 -11.32 3.91 -4.86
CA ILE A 3 -11.62 2.80 -3.95
C ILE A 3 -11.24 1.49 -4.63
N ILE A 4 -10.32 0.77 -4.01
CA ILE A 4 -9.88 -0.56 -4.44
C ILE A 4 -10.55 -1.58 -3.54
N VAL A 5 -11.36 -2.43 -4.16
CA VAL A 5 -12.04 -3.52 -3.47
C VAL A 5 -11.06 -4.68 -3.26
N ILE A 6 -10.98 -5.19 -2.03
CA ILE A 6 -10.10 -6.28 -1.62
C ILE A 6 -10.94 -7.45 -1.12
N ASN A 7 -10.81 -8.62 -1.73
CA ASN A 7 -11.45 -9.86 -1.28
C ASN A 7 -10.57 -10.63 -0.28
N GLU A 8 -11.04 -11.79 0.20
CA GLU A 8 -10.31 -12.58 1.19
C GLU A 8 -8.91 -13.06 0.69
N PRO A 9 -8.76 -13.69 -0.48
CA PRO A 9 -7.43 -14.02 -1.02
C PRO A 9 -6.50 -12.80 -1.12
N GLU A 10 -6.99 -11.69 -1.68
CA GLU A 10 -6.23 -10.45 -1.85
C GLU A 10 -5.78 -9.87 -0.49
N SER A 11 -6.61 -10.00 0.55
CA SER A 11 -6.30 -9.54 1.91
C SER A 11 -5.16 -10.32 2.58
N ARG A 12 -4.83 -11.52 2.09
CA ARG A 12 -3.67 -12.31 2.56
C ARG A 12 -2.38 -11.95 1.82
N CYS A 13 -2.49 -11.13 0.78
CA CYS A 13 -1.39 -10.74 -0.10
C CYS A 13 -1.18 -9.21 -0.13
N LEU A 14 -1.43 -8.52 0.98
CA LEU A 14 -1.35 -7.05 1.04
C LEU A 14 0.02 -6.48 0.66
N GLU A 15 1.11 -7.25 0.82
CA GLU A 15 2.45 -6.87 0.34
C GLU A 15 2.50 -6.66 -1.18
N LEU A 16 1.74 -7.43 -1.96
CA LEU A 16 1.65 -7.22 -3.41
C LEU A 16 0.99 -5.87 -3.73
N PHE A 17 -0.07 -5.51 -3.00
CA PHE A 17 -0.72 -4.21 -3.15
C PHE A 17 0.20 -3.08 -2.70
N ARG A 18 0.92 -3.24 -1.59
CA ARG A 18 1.93 -2.28 -1.15
C ARG A 18 3.03 -2.09 -2.19
N MET A 19 3.48 -3.17 -2.84
CA MET A 19 4.41 -3.11 -3.97
C MET A 19 3.86 -2.30 -5.14
N ALA A 20 2.60 -2.52 -5.53
CA ALA A 20 1.95 -1.75 -6.60
C ALA A 20 1.84 -0.25 -6.27
N LEU A 21 1.57 0.11 -5.01
CA LEU A 21 1.51 1.50 -4.54
C LEU A 21 2.85 2.25 -4.66
N SER A 22 3.96 1.52 -4.79
CA SER A 22 5.30 2.07 -4.99
C SER A 22 5.50 2.74 -6.37
N GLU A 23 4.55 2.59 -7.30
CA GLU A 23 4.60 3.30 -8.57
C GLU A 23 4.40 4.83 -8.38
N SER A 24 4.99 5.61 -9.29
CA SER A 24 5.14 7.06 -9.09
C SER A 24 3.93 7.90 -9.45
N THR A 25 2.98 7.36 -10.22
CA THR A 25 1.77 8.06 -10.67
C THR A 25 0.53 7.29 -10.26
N HIS A 26 -0.61 7.99 -10.20
CA HIS A 26 -1.88 7.36 -9.86
C HIS A 26 -2.25 6.26 -10.87
N ASP A 27 -2.24 6.57 -12.17
CA ASP A 27 -2.55 5.60 -13.23
C ASP A 27 -1.63 4.37 -13.20
N ALA A 28 -0.33 4.56 -12.93
CA ALA A 28 0.60 3.45 -12.83
C ALA A 28 0.34 2.56 -11.60
N ARG A 29 -0.13 3.14 -10.48
CA ARG A 29 -0.54 2.38 -9.30
C ARG A 29 -1.79 1.57 -9.59
N THR A 30 -2.80 2.17 -10.22
CA THR A 30 -4.05 1.48 -10.56
C THR A 30 -3.77 0.31 -11.53
N ALA A 31 -2.94 0.53 -12.55
CA ALA A 31 -2.51 -0.52 -13.46
C ALA A 31 -1.73 -1.63 -12.72
N ALA A 32 -0.76 -1.26 -11.86
CA ALA A 32 -0.01 -2.23 -11.08
C ALA A 32 -0.91 -3.01 -10.11
N ILE A 33 -1.92 -2.39 -9.50
CA ILE A 33 -2.90 -3.06 -8.64
C ILE A 33 -3.68 -4.11 -9.43
N ALA A 34 -4.10 -3.81 -10.66
CA ALA A 34 -4.77 -4.78 -11.53
C ALA A 34 -3.86 -6.00 -11.81
N VAL A 35 -2.58 -5.77 -12.07
CA VAL A 35 -1.58 -6.86 -12.22
C VAL A 35 -1.48 -7.69 -10.95
N MET A 36 -1.40 -7.06 -9.78
CA MET A 36 -1.33 -7.78 -8.50
C MET A 36 -2.57 -8.64 -8.23
N LYS A 37 -3.77 -8.19 -8.64
CA LYS A 37 -4.98 -9.01 -8.52
C LYS A 37 -4.89 -10.29 -9.35
N HIS A 38 -4.36 -10.22 -10.57
CA HIS A 38 -4.12 -11.42 -11.38
C HIS A 38 -3.08 -12.34 -10.73
N GLU A 39 -2.04 -11.79 -10.11
CA GLU A 39 -1.01 -12.56 -9.41
C GLU A 39 -1.55 -13.27 -8.15
N VAL A 40 -2.38 -12.60 -7.35
CA VAL A 40 -3.07 -13.24 -6.21
C VAL A 40 -3.87 -14.46 -6.66
N VAL A 41 -4.56 -14.36 -7.79
CA VAL A 41 -5.30 -15.49 -8.34
C VAL A 41 -4.36 -16.61 -8.80
N SER A 42 -3.23 -16.27 -9.43
CA SER A 42 -2.21 -17.25 -9.80
C SER A 42 -1.67 -18.01 -8.59
N LEU A 43 -1.37 -17.33 -7.49
CA LEU A 43 -0.97 -17.98 -6.22
C LEU A 43 -2.08 -18.87 -5.64
N GLY A 44 -3.34 -18.47 -5.80
CA GLY A 44 -4.49 -19.27 -5.38
C GLY A 44 -4.69 -20.56 -6.18
N LEU A 45 -4.30 -20.59 -7.46
CA LEU A 45 -4.46 -21.77 -8.33
C LEU A 45 -3.66 -22.98 -7.85
N ASP A 46 -2.50 -22.78 -7.23
CA ASP A 46 -1.71 -23.86 -6.63
C ASP A 46 -2.48 -24.58 -5.50
N SER A 47 -3.45 -23.88 -4.89
CA SER A 47 -4.34 -24.44 -3.87
C SER A 47 -5.62 -25.05 -4.45
N PHE A 48 -5.85 -24.96 -5.77
CA PHE A 48 -7.01 -25.55 -6.43
C PHE A 48 -6.65 -26.93 -7.03
N PRO A 49 -7.27 -28.03 -6.55
CA PRO A 49 -7.02 -29.36 -7.08
C PRO A 49 -7.76 -29.56 -8.41
N ILE A 50 -7.27 -28.97 -9.49
CA ILE A 50 -7.74 -29.28 -10.84
C ILE A 50 -7.06 -30.60 -11.26
N GLY A 51 -7.77 -31.71 -11.13
CA GLY A 51 -7.31 -33.01 -11.64
C GLY A 51 -6.51 -33.88 -10.67
N ALA A 52 -6.33 -33.47 -9.41
CA ALA A 52 -5.81 -34.36 -8.37
C ALA A 52 -6.88 -35.41 -8.04
N GLY A 53 -6.80 -36.56 -8.71
CA GLY A 53 -7.66 -37.69 -8.44
C GLY A 53 -7.68 -38.04 -6.95
N LYS A 54 -8.89 -38.06 -6.38
CA LYS A 54 -9.20 -38.59 -5.04
C LYS A 54 -8.62 -37.79 -3.86
N THR A 55 -9.04 -36.54 -3.69
CA THR A 55 -9.26 -36.01 -2.34
C THR A 55 -10.63 -35.34 -2.25
N SER A 56 -11.31 -35.64 -1.16
CA SER A 56 -12.71 -35.40 -0.88
C SER A 56 -13.15 -33.93 -0.98
N GLY A 57 -14.19 -33.67 -1.78
CA GLY A 57 -15.18 -32.62 -1.46
C GLY A 57 -15.05 -31.26 -2.16
N GLY A 58 -14.07 -31.03 -3.05
CA GLY A 58 -14.03 -29.79 -3.84
C GLY A 58 -15.13 -29.78 -4.90
N LYS A 59 -16.15 -28.92 -4.75
CA LYS A 59 -17.12 -28.67 -5.83
C LYS A 59 -16.34 -28.21 -7.07
N ASN A 60 -16.44 -28.97 -8.15
CA ASN A 60 -16.00 -28.53 -9.47
C ASN A 60 -16.74 -27.21 -9.75
N SER A 61 -16.03 -26.09 -9.90
CA SER A 61 -16.63 -24.78 -10.22
C SER A 61 -16.41 -24.48 -11.70
N PRO A 62 -17.39 -24.76 -12.58
CA PRO A 62 -17.23 -24.58 -14.02
C PRO A 62 -17.01 -23.10 -14.37
N GLU A 63 -17.63 -22.20 -13.61
CA GLU A 63 -17.50 -20.74 -13.74
C GLU A 63 -16.06 -20.28 -13.50
N PHE A 64 -15.38 -20.85 -12.49
CA PHE A 64 -13.98 -20.54 -12.23
C PHE A 64 -13.07 -21.07 -13.35
N VAL A 65 -13.29 -22.31 -13.81
CA VAL A 65 -12.51 -22.89 -14.92
C VAL A 65 -12.70 -22.09 -16.21
N GLN A 66 -13.95 -21.67 -16.49
CA GLN A 66 -14.28 -20.81 -17.61
C GLN A 66 -13.60 -19.45 -17.48
N TRP A 67 -13.69 -18.80 -16.32
CA TRP A 67 -13.03 -17.51 -16.07
C TRP A 67 -11.50 -17.62 -16.20
N VAL A 68 -10.90 -18.70 -15.69
CA VAL A 68 -9.45 -18.98 -15.85
C VAL A 68 -9.10 -19.10 -17.33
N ALA A 69 -9.91 -19.80 -18.13
CA ALA A 69 -9.69 -19.93 -19.56
C ALA A 69 -9.83 -18.57 -20.29
N GLU A 70 -10.89 -17.82 -19.97
CA GLU A 70 -11.20 -16.50 -20.57
C GLU A 70 -10.13 -15.44 -20.24
N THR A 71 -9.56 -15.46 -19.04
CA THR A 71 -8.52 -14.51 -18.58
C THR A 71 -7.09 -15.00 -18.81
N SER A 72 -6.89 -16.13 -19.50
CA SER A 72 -5.57 -16.75 -19.66
C SER A 72 -4.52 -15.83 -20.29
N ARG A 73 -4.90 -15.07 -21.32
CA ARG A 73 -4.01 -14.09 -21.97
C ARG A 73 -3.66 -12.93 -21.04
N GLU A 74 -4.65 -12.36 -20.38
CA GLU A 74 -4.46 -11.25 -19.43
C GLU A 74 -3.54 -11.66 -18.28
N ARG A 75 -3.69 -12.88 -17.77
CA ARG A 75 -2.80 -13.42 -16.73
C ARG A 75 -1.37 -13.66 -17.22
N TYR A 76 -1.21 -14.11 -18.46
CA TYR A 76 0.12 -14.25 -19.06
C TYR A 76 0.81 -12.89 -19.20
N GLU A 77 0.10 -11.86 -19.68
CA GLU A 77 0.60 -10.49 -19.75
C GLU A 77 0.92 -9.94 -18.34
N ALA A 78 0.02 -10.15 -17.38
CA ALA A 78 0.20 -9.74 -15.99
C ALA A 78 1.44 -10.39 -15.34
N ALA A 79 1.78 -11.65 -15.63
CA ALA A 79 2.98 -12.29 -15.09
C ALA A 79 4.28 -11.61 -15.56
N HIS A 80 4.33 -11.18 -16.83
CA HIS A 80 5.46 -10.40 -17.36
C HIS A 80 5.51 -9.01 -16.73
N GLU A 81 4.36 -8.34 -16.60
CA GLU A 81 4.28 -7.02 -15.98
C GLU A 81 4.63 -7.05 -14.48
N PHE A 82 4.23 -8.11 -13.77
CA PHE A 82 4.55 -8.35 -12.37
C PHE A 82 6.06 -8.36 -12.17
N SER A 83 6.79 -9.14 -12.98
CA SER A 83 8.25 -9.21 -12.93
C SER A 83 8.90 -7.83 -13.13
N ALA A 84 8.34 -7.01 -14.02
CA ALA A 84 8.82 -5.65 -14.24
C ALA A 84 8.52 -4.71 -13.05
N ILE A 85 7.34 -4.83 -12.42
CA ILE A 85 6.95 -4.06 -11.23
C ILE A 85 7.84 -4.46 -10.04
N ALA A 86 7.97 -5.76 -9.75
CA ALA A 86 8.80 -6.29 -8.68
C ALA A 86 10.24 -5.81 -8.79
N ARG A 87 10.82 -5.87 -10.00
CA ARG A 87 12.18 -5.35 -10.24
C ARG A 87 12.29 -3.84 -9.95
N ARG A 88 11.30 -3.03 -10.33
CA ARG A 88 11.32 -1.58 -10.03
C ARG A 88 11.14 -1.31 -8.53
N TYR A 89 10.33 -2.13 -7.86
CA TYR A 89 10.14 -2.11 -6.42
C TYR A 89 11.48 -2.32 -5.69
N GLU A 90 12.10 -3.48 -5.88
CA GLU A 90 13.34 -3.88 -5.21
C GLU A 90 14.50 -2.94 -5.50
N THR A 91 14.65 -2.51 -6.76
CA THR A 91 15.82 -1.70 -7.15
C THR A 91 15.75 -0.27 -6.64
N ARG A 92 14.55 0.31 -6.48
CA ARG A 92 14.43 1.75 -6.18
C ARG A 92 13.15 2.18 -5.47
N ASN A 93 11.99 1.62 -5.79
CA ASN A 93 10.73 2.21 -5.34
C ASN A 93 10.43 1.85 -3.88
N GLU A 94 10.83 0.67 -3.41
CA GLU A 94 10.70 0.24 -2.02
C GLU A 94 11.29 1.28 -1.07
N ARG A 95 12.57 1.65 -1.28
CA ARG A 95 13.24 2.65 -0.43
C ARG A 95 12.49 3.99 -0.40
N LYS A 96 11.96 4.44 -1.54
CA LYS A 96 11.21 5.71 -1.60
C LYS A 96 9.88 5.60 -0.86
N LEU A 97 9.18 4.48 -1.00
CA LEU A 97 7.93 4.22 -0.30
C LEU A 97 8.17 4.16 1.21
N ASN A 98 9.17 3.42 1.68
CA ASN A 98 9.54 3.33 3.11
C ASN A 98 9.84 4.72 3.70
N ILE A 99 10.57 5.57 2.97
CA ILE A 99 10.83 6.96 3.40
C ILE A 99 9.53 7.75 3.53
N ALA A 100 8.61 7.61 2.58
CA ALA A 100 7.32 8.29 2.65
C ALA A 100 6.45 7.78 3.80
N GLU A 101 6.44 6.47 4.05
CA GLU A 101 5.76 5.83 5.17
C GLU A 101 6.31 6.32 6.51
N GLU A 102 7.63 6.45 6.66
CA GLU A 102 8.24 7.03 7.86
C GLU A 102 7.80 8.48 8.07
N VAL A 103 7.73 9.31 7.01
CA VAL A 103 7.14 10.66 7.11
C VAL A 103 5.67 10.58 7.55
N GLY A 104 4.91 9.67 6.97
CA GLY A 104 3.50 9.40 7.31
C GLY A 104 3.32 9.03 8.78
N LYS A 105 4.17 8.15 9.34
CA LYS A 105 4.19 7.79 10.76
C LYS A 105 4.40 9.01 11.64
N ARG A 106 5.35 9.91 11.31
CA ARG A 106 5.57 11.14 12.08
C ARG A 106 4.40 12.13 11.97
N VAL A 107 3.71 12.18 10.84
CA VAL A 107 2.46 12.94 10.72
C VAL A 107 1.40 12.34 11.62
N TRP A 108 1.23 11.02 11.57
CA TRP A 108 0.27 10.28 12.38
C TRP A 108 0.50 10.48 13.89
N ASP A 109 1.74 10.30 14.35
CA ASP A 109 2.14 10.58 15.74
C ASP A 109 1.76 12.00 16.16
N SER A 110 1.99 12.98 15.28
CA SER A 110 1.66 14.37 15.55
C SER A 110 0.16 14.64 15.62
N ILE A 111 -0.66 13.90 14.87
CA ILE A 111 -2.14 13.97 14.92
C ILE A 111 -2.62 13.32 16.22
N GLN A 112 -2.14 12.12 16.54
CA GLN A 112 -2.50 11.40 17.77
C GLN A 112 -2.13 12.21 19.02
N ALA A 113 -0.97 12.88 19.02
CA ALA A 113 -0.54 13.76 20.10
C ALA A 113 -1.21 15.15 20.10
N GLN A 114 -2.15 15.43 19.17
CA GLN A 114 -2.83 16.73 19.02
C GLN A 114 -1.86 17.92 18.81
N GLU A 115 -0.65 17.65 18.32
CA GLU A 115 0.36 18.68 18.10
C GLU A 115 0.20 19.38 16.74
N PHE A 116 -0.27 18.64 15.72
CA PHE A 116 -0.48 19.09 14.34
C PHE A 116 0.72 19.88 13.76
N LYS A 117 1.91 19.26 13.81
CA LYS A 117 3.19 19.86 13.40
C LYS A 117 3.24 20.11 11.89
N GLY A 118 3.84 21.24 11.49
CA GLY A 118 4.10 21.55 10.09
C GLY A 118 5.14 20.63 9.46
N LEU A 119 4.96 20.33 8.17
CA LEU A 119 5.90 19.51 7.39
C LEU A 119 7.22 20.24 7.12
N HIS A 120 7.16 21.46 6.59
CA HIS A 120 8.32 22.21 6.06
C HIS A 120 8.89 23.28 7.00
N VAL A 121 8.31 23.46 8.19
CA VAL A 121 8.75 24.47 9.15
C VAL A 121 10.02 24.04 9.88
N ALA A 122 10.76 24.99 10.46
CA ALA A 122 11.89 24.68 11.33
C ALA A 122 11.44 23.82 12.52
N GLY A 123 12.15 22.73 12.79
CA GLY A 123 11.75 21.71 13.77
C GLY A 123 10.56 20.85 13.35
N GLY A 124 10.06 21.02 12.12
CA GLY A 124 8.94 20.29 11.55
C GLY A 124 9.26 18.83 11.20
N ILE A 125 8.26 18.14 10.68
CA ILE A 125 8.31 16.69 10.45
C ILE A 125 9.44 16.28 9.50
N LEU A 126 9.59 16.97 8.36
CA LEU A 126 10.63 16.62 7.38
C LEU A 126 12.03 16.87 7.92
N GLU A 127 12.22 17.88 8.77
CA GLU A 127 13.52 18.12 9.40
C GLU A 127 13.88 16.99 10.38
N LYS A 128 12.91 16.49 11.15
CA LYS A 128 13.11 15.35 12.06
C LYS A 128 13.47 14.08 11.32
N VAL A 129 12.71 13.72 10.29
CA VAL A 129 13.01 12.53 9.47
C VAL A 129 14.39 12.65 8.84
N ARG A 130 14.75 13.84 8.33
CA ARG A 130 16.09 14.09 7.78
C ARG A 130 17.20 13.92 8.83
N LYS A 131 16.99 14.36 10.07
CA LYS A 131 17.96 14.19 11.17
C LYS A 131 18.19 12.71 11.47
N ILE A 132 17.11 11.94 11.60
CA ILE A 132 17.17 10.48 11.80
C ILE A 132 17.90 9.82 10.63
N ALA A 133 17.53 10.13 9.39
CA ALA A 133 18.19 9.58 8.20
C ALA A 133 19.69 9.90 8.09
N LYS A 134 20.13 11.03 8.64
CA LYS A 134 21.56 11.36 8.72
C LYS A 134 22.27 10.51 9.78
N GLN A 135 21.64 10.29 10.93
CA GLN A 135 22.18 9.47 12.03
C GLN A 135 22.29 8.00 11.61
N GLU A 136 21.22 7.46 11.00
CA GLU A 136 21.12 6.05 10.57
C GLU A 136 21.78 5.78 9.20
N GLY A 137 22.35 6.81 8.57
CA GLY A 137 23.04 6.64 7.30
C GLY A 137 22.14 6.36 6.08
N ILE A 138 20.82 6.63 6.15
CA ILE A 138 19.86 6.32 5.08
C ILE A 138 20.00 7.29 3.90
N GLN A 139 20.56 6.82 2.78
CA GLN A 139 20.68 7.61 1.55
C GLN A 139 19.31 7.94 0.93
N GLY A 140 19.17 9.16 0.39
CA GLY A 140 17.91 9.66 -0.19
C GLY A 140 17.04 10.46 0.79
N ALA A 141 16.99 10.08 2.07
CA ALA A 141 16.26 10.82 3.10
C ALA A 141 17.09 11.93 3.79
N ARG A 142 18.39 12.03 3.50
CA ARG A 142 19.27 13.11 4.02
C ARG A 142 19.09 14.45 3.29
N ASP A 143 18.55 14.42 2.08
CA ASP A 143 18.34 15.58 1.21
C ASP A 143 16.89 16.08 1.36
N LYS A 144 16.74 17.40 1.59
CA LYS A 144 15.43 18.01 1.84
C LYS A 144 14.52 17.92 0.62
N ASP A 145 15.06 18.13 -0.58
CA ASP A 145 14.29 18.20 -1.82
C ASP A 145 13.92 16.81 -2.30
N VAL A 146 14.80 15.82 -2.11
CA VAL A 146 14.46 14.40 -2.33
C VAL A 146 13.37 13.97 -1.36
N LEU A 147 13.52 14.23 -0.05
CA LEU A 147 12.54 13.86 0.96
C LEU A 147 11.17 14.52 0.68
N SER A 148 11.17 15.80 0.33
CA SER A 148 9.95 16.54 -0.02
C SER A 148 9.27 15.96 -1.26
N ARG A 149 10.02 15.66 -2.32
CA ARG A 149 9.47 15.06 -3.55
C ARG A 149 8.90 13.67 -3.26
N THR A 150 9.64 12.83 -2.54
CA THR A 150 9.20 11.50 -2.12
C THR A 150 7.88 11.57 -1.35
N TRP A 151 7.78 12.46 -0.36
CA TRP A 151 6.52 12.66 0.37
C TRP A 151 5.37 13.05 -0.56
N VAL A 152 5.54 14.07 -1.41
CA VAL A 152 4.48 14.52 -2.33
C VAL A 152 4.04 13.39 -3.28
N THR A 153 4.98 12.59 -3.77
CA THR A 153 4.67 11.46 -4.66
C THR A 153 3.81 10.40 -3.97
N TYR A 154 4.12 10.01 -2.74
CA TYR A 154 3.55 8.82 -2.11
C TYR A 154 2.56 9.09 -0.97
N ARG A 155 2.42 10.33 -0.47
CA ARG A 155 1.56 10.66 0.69
C ARG A 155 0.12 10.16 0.60
N GLY A 156 -0.41 9.99 -0.62
CA GLY A 156 -1.75 9.45 -0.86
C GLY A 156 -1.91 7.96 -0.52
N VAL A 157 -0.81 7.23 -0.42
CA VAL A 157 -0.80 5.75 -0.42
C VAL A 157 0.01 5.14 0.72
N VAL A 158 0.63 5.95 1.58
CA VAL A 158 1.45 5.47 2.73
C VAL A 158 0.66 4.71 3.80
N HIS A 159 -0.66 4.91 3.87
CA HIS A 159 -1.50 4.42 4.95
C HIS A 159 -1.57 2.89 5.02
N LEU A 160 -1.46 2.18 3.88
CA LEU A 160 -1.44 0.72 3.86
C LEU A 160 -0.19 0.16 4.55
N GLY A 161 1.01 0.59 4.13
CA GLY A 161 2.26 0.14 4.76
C GLY A 161 2.37 0.56 6.23
N MET A 162 1.91 1.78 6.57
CA MET A 162 1.84 2.21 7.97
C MET A 162 0.93 1.30 8.82
N ALA A 163 -0.19 0.84 8.27
CA ALA A 163 -1.10 -0.07 8.96
C ALA A 163 -0.54 -1.48 9.11
N MET A 164 0.19 -1.96 8.09
CA MET A 164 0.90 -3.24 8.13
C MET A 164 1.93 -3.23 9.25
N ASP A 165 2.81 -2.24 9.28
CA ASP A 165 3.81 -2.05 10.34
C ASP A 165 3.15 -1.97 11.73
N TYR A 166 2.06 -1.20 11.86
CA TYR A 166 1.35 -1.06 13.14
C TYR A 166 0.76 -2.39 13.63
N CYS A 167 0.18 -3.19 12.74
CA CYS A 167 -0.37 -4.49 13.11
C CYS A 167 0.73 -5.50 13.44
N GLU A 168 1.85 -5.45 12.74
CA GLU A 168 3.03 -6.30 12.97
C GLU A 168 3.71 -5.99 14.32
N ASP A 169 3.78 -4.71 14.69
CA ASP A 169 4.27 -4.25 16.00
C ASP A 169 3.29 -4.57 17.16
N ASN A 170 2.05 -4.98 16.86
CA ASN A 170 0.99 -5.24 17.84
C ASN A 170 0.30 -6.61 17.64
N PRO A 171 1.05 -7.72 17.60
CA PRO A 171 0.48 -9.04 17.36
C PRO A 171 -0.38 -9.43 18.57
N GLY A 172 -1.68 -9.63 18.36
CA GLY A 172 -2.63 -10.05 19.41
C GLY A 172 -3.75 -9.06 19.72
N LYS A 173 -3.76 -7.86 19.13
CA LYS A 173 -4.89 -6.92 19.26
C LYS A 173 -6.09 -7.25 18.37
N GLY A 174 -6.00 -8.28 17.53
CA GLY A 174 -7.06 -8.66 16.59
C GLY A 174 -7.39 -7.59 15.55
N LEU A 175 -6.47 -6.67 15.31
CA LEU A 175 -6.64 -5.57 14.36
C LEU A 175 -6.57 -6.09 12.93
N LYS A 176 -7.48 -5.61 12.09
CA LYS A 176 -7.44 -5.88 10.64
C LYS A 176 -6.68 -4.74 9.96
N VAL A 177 -5.67 -5.11 9.16
CA VAL A 177 -4.80 -4.14 8.46
C VAL A 177 -5.60 -3.11 7.68
N LEU A 178 -6.64 -3.53 6.94
CA LEU A 178 -7.45 -2.63 6.12
C LEU A 178 -8.26 -1.61 6.94
N ASP A 179 -8.76 -2.00 8.11
CA ASP A 179 -9.49 -1.10 9.01
C ASP A 179 -8.53 -0.04 9.60
N VAL A 180 -7.32 -0.47 10.00
CA VAL A 180 -6.26 0.43 10.48
C VAL A 180 -5.79 1.37 9.36
N ALA A 181 -5.65 0.86 8.14
CA ALA A 181 -5.25 1.64 6.97
C ALA A 181 -6.27 2.74 6.66
N GLU A 182 -7.57 2.45 6.73
CA GLU A 182 -8.62 3.44 6.53
C GLU A 182 -8.64 4.49 7.66
N GLN A 183 -8.43 4.07 8.92
CA GLN A 183 -8.31 5.01 10.05
C GLN A 183 -7.14 6.00 9.85
N ILE A 184 -5.97 5.49 9.45
CA ILE A 184 -4.80 6.31 9.16
C ILE A 184 -5.10 7.25 7.99
N ARG A 185 -5.68 6.73 6.90
CA ARG A 185 -6.03 7.51 5.70
C ARG A 185 -6.93 8.71 6.06
N GLN A 186 -7.99 8.46 6.84
CA GLN A 186 -8.93 9.49 7.29
C GLN A 186 -8.25 10.55 8.15
N GLY A 187 -7.41 10.16 9.12
CA GLY A 187 -6.74 11.19 9.93
C GLY A 187 -5.70 11.98 9.13
N LEU A 188 -5.07 11.40 8.10
CA LEU A 188 -4.20 12.16 7.18
C LEU A 188 -4.98 13.17 6.33
N SER A 189 -6.23 12.89 5.97
CA SER A 189 -7.06 13.81 5.17
C SER A 189 -7.88 14.80 5.98
N GLN A 190 -8.20 14.47 7.24
CA GLN A 190 -8.89 15.36 8.16
C GLN A 190 -7.91 16.20 9.00
N GLY A 191 -6.71 15.71 9.25
CA GLY A 191 -5.66 16.41 9.99
C GLY A 191 -4.97 17.46 9.14
N PHE A 192 -4.72 18.65 9.70
CA PHE A 192 -4.00 19.73 9.04
C PHE A 192 -2.97 20.36 9.98
N PRO A 193 -1.80 20.81 9.48
CA PRO A 193 -0.88 21.60 10.27
C PRO A 193 -1.52 22.85 10.85
N LYS A 194 -1.08 23.27 12.04
CA LYS A 194 -1.52 24.53 12.65
C LYS A 194 -1.37 25.69 11.66
N LYS A 195 -2.43 26.50 11.55
CA LYS A 195 -2.49 27.76 10.78
C LYS A 195 -2.43 27.60 9.24
N THR A 196 -2.56 26.40 8.67
CA THR A 196 -2.63 26.23 7.21
C THR A 196 -4.06 26.07 6.69
N GLY A 197 -4.95 25.46 7.48
CA GLY A 197 -6.31 25.08 7.04
C GLY A 197 -6.34 24.03 5.91
N LYS A 198 -5.18 23.47 5.55
CA LYS A 198 -5.03 22.46 4.49
C LYS A 198 -4.58 21.15 5.09
N SER A 199 -5.26 20.06 4.76
CA SER A 199 -4.93 18.72 5.23
C SER A 199 -3.51 18.30 4.86
N TYR A 200 -2.95 17.35 5.60
CA TYR A 200 -1.65 16.77 5.26
C TYR A 200 -1.68 16.08 3.89
N VAL A 201 -2.81 15.46 3.57
CA VAL A 201 -3.06 14.76 2.30
C VAL A 201 -4.46 15.10 1.81
N SER A 202 -4.61 15.41 0.52
CA SER A 202 -5.93 15.61 -0.08
C SER A 202 -6.65 14.28 -0.28
N ASP A 203 -7.96 14.20 -0.01
CA ASP A 203 -8.77 13.02 -0.33
C ASP A 203 -8.71 12.67 -1.83
N SER A 204 -8.50 13.65 -2.71
CA SER A 204 -8.33 13.43 -4.16
C SER A 204 -7.13 12.54 -4.47
N ASP A 205 -6.06 12.65 -3.67
CA ASP A 205 -4.77 12.02 -3.93
C ASP A 205 -4.68 10.61 -3.32
N GLN A 206 -5.70 10.21 -2.55
CA GLN A 206 -5.72 8.97 -1.79
C GLN A 206 -6.41 7.83 -2.51
N ILE A 207 -5.92 6.63 -2.23
CA ILE A 207 -6.56 5.35 -2.54
C ILE A 207 -7.11 4.80 -1.22
N SER A 208 -8.32 4.25 -1.21
CA SER A 208 -8.89 3.55 -0.05
C SER A 208 -9.07 2.07 -0.41
N PHE A 209 -8.90 1.19 0.56
CA PHE A 209 -9.03 -0.26 0.40
C PHE A 209 -10.25 -0.76 1.14
N LEU A 210 -11.25 -1.24 0.42
CA LEU A 210 -12.51 -1.74 0.98
C LEU A 210 -12.52 -3.26 0.97
N PHE A 211 -12.58 -3.87 2.16
CA PHE A 211 -12.75 -5.31 2.28
C PHE A 211 -14.17 -5.73 1.89
N ILE A 212 -14.30 -6.76 1.04
CA ILE A 212 -15.57 -7.45 0.78
C ILE A 212 -15.44 -8.93 1.16
N SER A 213 -16.39 -9.40 1.96
CA SER A 213 -16.34 -10.75 2.53
C SER A 213 -16.97 -11.83 1.65
N ASN A 214 -17.67 -11.51 0.57
CA ASN A 214 -18.32 -12.50 -0.31
C ASN A 214 -18.66 -11.92 -1.68
N ILE A 215 -18.03 -12.47 -2.73
CA ILE A 215 -18.67 -12.89 -3.99
C ILE A 215 -18.17 -14.32 -4.21
#